data_AF-A0A2G5I2B2-F1
#
_entry.id   AF-A0A2G5I2B2-F1
#
_cell.length_a   1.000
_cell.length_b   1.000
_cell.length_c   1.000
_cell.angle_alpha   90.00
_cell.angle_beta   90.00
_cell.angle_gamma   90.00
#
_symmetry.space_group_name_H-M   'P 1'
#
loop_
_entity.id
_entity.type
_entity.pdbx_description
1 polymer ?
#
loop_
_entity_poly.entity_id
_entity_poly.type
_entity_poly.pdbx_seq_one_letter_code
_entity_poly.pdbx_strand_id
1 'polypeptide(L)'
;MSPPQKRWLTQPNSKVGKAADLPTVLRRDSAWETLPVETRRELYDLLPPKSGAGAYDININPLKTDLRSYIEEEIRSYQDDLNDGKETKKWREEAIQAGQERASGVWAEWQDKIREDDWCKREGSEEKKIERVTEEEARDAAKVAANTSAKVSKIQ
;
A
#
# COMPACT_ATOMS: atom_id res chain seq x y z
N MET A 1 -15.39 -11.76 -27.99
CA MET A 1 -16.51 -11.25 -27.17
C MET A 1 -16.43 -11.95 -25.81
N SER A 2 -15.97 -11.26 -24.76
CA SER A 2 -15.90 -11.85 -23.41
C SER A 2 -17.32 -11.92 -22.82
N PRO A 3 -17.76 -13.04 -22.23
CA PRO A 3 -19.12 -13.19 -21.74
C PRO A 3 -19.49 -12.12 -20.70
N PRO A 4 -20.76 -11.68 -20.65
CA PRO A 4 -21.23 -10.62 -19.74
C PRO A 4 -20.94 -10.93 -18.26
N GLN A 5 -20.85 -12.21 -17.90
CA GLN A 5 -20.47 -12.70 -16.58
C GLN A 5 -19.05 -12.27 -16.18
N LYS A 6 -18.08 -12.30 -17.10
CA LYS A 6 -16.71 -11.82 -16.83
C LYS A 6 -16.69 -10.33 -16.55
N ARG A 7 -17.62 -9.57 -17.12
CA ARG A 7 -17.72 -8.12 -16.91
C ARG A 7 -18.22 -7.76 -15.52
N TRP A 8 -19.03 -8.61 -14.89
CA TRP A 8 -19.49 -8.39 -13.52
C TRP A 8 -18.41 -8.68 -12.47
N LEU A 9 -17.41 -9.47 -12.81
CA LEU A 9 -16.29 -9.81 -11.92
C LEU A 9 -15.12 -8.83 -12.02
N THR A 10 -15.16 -7.84 -12.92
CA THR A 10 -14.03 -6.92 -13.12
C THR A 10 -14.42 -5.45 -13.15
N GLN A 11 -15.71 -5.12 -13.29
CA GLN A 11 -16.14 -3.73 -13.36
C GLN A 11 -16.40 -3.15 -11.97
N PRO A 12 -15.93 -1.91 -11.71
CA PRO A 12 -16.41 -1.15 -10.58
C PRO A 12 -17.91 -0.92 -10.73
N ASN A 13 -18.65 -0.96 -9.62
CA ASN A 13 -20.12 -0.87 -9.59
C ASN A 13 -20.89 -2.04 -10.21
N SER A 14 -20.28 -3.23 -10.35
CA SER A 14 -21.00 -4.42 -10.79
C SER A 14 -22.06 -4.87 -9.77
N LYS A 15 -22.97 -5.78 -10.19
CA LYS A 15 -23.93 -6.39 -9.26
C LYS A 15 -23.25 -7.18 -8.14
N VAL A 16 -22.02 -7.63 -8.33
CA VAL A 16 -21.22 -8.35 -7.33
C VAL A 16 -20.61 -7.36 -6.32
N GLY A 17 -20.06 -6.23 -6.78
CA GLY A 17 -19.54 -5.18 -5.89
C GLY A 17 -20.64 -4.45 -5.09
N LYS A 18 -21.86 -4.34 -5.66
CA LYS A 18 -23.02 -3.72 -5.00
C LYS A 18 -23.90 -4.68 -4.19
N ALA A 19 -23.58 -5.98 -4.18
CA ALA A 19 -24.33 -6.93 -3.39
C ALA A 19 -24.07 -6.67 -1.90
N ALA A 20 -25.14 -6.49 -1.12
CA ALA A 20 -25.04 -6.13 0.30
C ALA A 20 -24.29 -7.16 1.16
N ASP A 21 -24.25 -8.44 0.74
CA ASP A 21 -23.52 -9.49 1.44
C ASP A 21 -23.25 -10.69 0.52
N LEU A 22 -22.14 -10.66 -0.23
CA LEU A 22 -21.73 -11.76 -1.09
C LEU A 22 -21.39 -13.05 -0.31
N PRO A 23 -20.72 -13.00 0.86
CA PRO A 23 -20.52 -14.17 1.71
C PRO A 23 -21.81 -14.93 2.04
N THR A 24 -22.89 -14.22 2.38
CA THR A 24 -24.19 -14.85 2.70
C THR A 24 -24.84 -15.51 1.47
N VAL A 25 -24.61 -14.97 0.27
CA VAL A 25 -25.09 -15.59 -0.98
C VAL A 25 -24.33 -16.89 -1.26
N LEU A 26 -23.01 -16.89 -1.11
CA LEU A 26 -22.14 -18.05 -1.36
C LEU A 26 -22.24 -19.14 -0.30
N ARG A 27 -22.73 -18.82 0.91
CA ARG A 27 -22.98 -19.81 1.97
C ARG A 27 -24.17 -20.72 1.68
N ARG A 28 -25.05 -20.37 0.73
CA ARG A 28 -26.23 -21.20 0.41
C ARG A 28 -25.80 -22.56 -0.14
N ASP A 29 -26.29 -23.64 0.46
CA ASP A 29 -25.95 -25.01 0.05
C ASP A 29 -26.35 -25.31 -1.40
N SER A 30 -27.49 -24.76 -1.83
CA SER A 30 -27.95 -24.88 -3.21
C SER A 30 -26.98 -24.28 -4.22
N ALA A 31 -26.20 -23.27 -3.84
CA ALA A 31 -25.15 -22.70 -4.70
C ALA A 31 -23.93 -23.63 -4.81
N TRP A 32 -23.65 -24.45 -3.79
CA TRP A 32 -22.54 -25.40 -3.80
C TRP A 32 -22.92 -26.71 -4.52
N GLU A 33 -24.13 -27.21 -4.25
CA GLU A 33 -24.65 -28.45 -4.84
C GLU A 33 -24.86 -28.33 -6.36
N THR A 34 -25.10 -27.13 -6.87
CA THR A 34 -25.24 -26.88 -8.31
C THR A 34 -23.92 -26.92 -9.08
N LEU A 35 -22.77 -26.84 -8.39
CA LEU A 35 -21.46 -26.91 -9.03
C LEU A 35 -21.11 -28.37 -9.39
N PRO A 36 -20.53 -28.63 -10.58
CA PRO A 36 -19.96 -29.93 -10.91
C PRO A 36 -18.84 -30.33 -9.95
N VAL A 37 -18.66 -31.63 -9.74
CA VAL A 37 -17.63 -32.19 -8.83
C VAL A 37 -16.22 -31.72 -9.20
N GLU A 38 -15.90 -31.64 -10.50
CA GLU A 38 -14.59 -31.16 -10.96
C GLU A 38 -14.35 -29.70 -10.54
N THR A 39 -15.36 -28.84 -10.68
CA THR A 39 -15.27 -27.44 -10.25
C THR A 39 -15.10 -27.32 -8.74
N ARG A 40 -15.75 -28.19 -7.96
CA ARG A 40 -15.55 -28.21 -6.50
C ARG A 40 -14.12 -28.61 -6.14
N ARG A 41 -13.53 -29.57 -6.87
CA ARG A 41 -12.12 -29.96 -6.68
C ARG A 41 -11.18 -28.80 -7.00
N GLU A 42 -11.36 -28.15 -8.15
CA GLU A 42 -10.56 -26.98 -8.54
C GLU A 42 -10.62 -25.87 -7.49
N LEU A 43 -11.80 -25.61 -6.90
CA LEU A 43 -11.95 -24.62 -5.83
C LEU A 43 -11.20 -25.03 -4.56
N TYR A 44 -11.17 -26.32 -4.22
CA TYR A 44 -10.41 -26.83 -3.08
C TYR A 44 -8.89 -26.80 -3.31
N ASP A 45 -8.43 -26.95 -4.55
CA ASP A 45 -7.01 -26.82 -4.90
C ASP A 45 -6.49 -25.38 -4.75
N LEU A 46 -7.39 -24.38 -4.79
CA LEU A 46 -7.07 -22.97 -4.54
C LEU A 46 -7.02 -22.59 -3.05
N LEU A 47 -7.52 -23.45 -2.17
CA LEU A 47 -7.53 -23.21 -0.73
C LEU A 47 -6.18 -23.60 -0.10
N PRO A 48 -5.79 -22.95 1.00
CA PRO A 48 -4.59 -23.36 1.73
C PRO A 48 -4.73 -24.82 2.18
N PRO A 49 -3.64 -25.61 2.17
CA PRO A 49 -3.68 -27.00 2.58
C PRO A 49 -4.10 -27.11 4.06
N LYS A 50 -4.86 -28.16 4.37
CA LYS A 50 -5.34 -28.39 5.73
C LYS A 50 -4.16 -28.62 6.66
N SER A 51 -4.14 -27.92 7.80
CA SER A 51 -3.17 -28.17 8.86
C SER A 51 -3.40 -29.57 9.46
N GLY A 52 -2.64 -30.55 8.99
CA GLY A 52 -2.69 -31.95 9.43
C GLY A 52 -2.70 -32.96 8.29
N ALA A 53 -2.67 -34.26 8.63
CA ALA A 53 -2.67 -35.37 7.67
C ALA A 53 -4.08 -35.69 7.13
N GLY A 54 -4.82 -34.68 6.67
CA GLY A 54 -6.19 -34.87 6.17
C GLY A 54 -6.49 -34.01 4.95
N ALA A 55 -7.14 -34.58 3.95
CA ALA A 55 -7.69 -33.84 2.82
C ALA A 55 -8.99 -33.13 3.22
N TYR A 56 -9.32 -32.04 2.52
CA TYR A 56 -10.66 -31.46 2.61
C TYR A 56 -11.68 -32.35 1.88
N ASP A 57 -12.90 -32.41 2.40
CA ASP A 57 -14.02 -33.06 1.71
C ASP A 57 -14.59 -32.11 0.66
N ILE A 58 -14.49 -32.50 -0.61
CA ILE A 58 -14.89 -31.73 -1.79
C ILE A 58 -16.41 -31.47 -1.81
N ASN A 59 -17.20 -32.28 -1.10
CA ASN A 59 -18.66 -32.15 -1.08
C ASN A 59 -19.16 -31.09 -0.09
N ILE A 60 -18.31 -30.67 0.84
CA ILE A 60 -18.68 -29.67 1.84
C ILE A 60 -18.40 -28.27 1.28
N ASN A 61 -19.24 -27.29 1.58
CA ASN A 61 -18.95 -25.90 1.21
C ASN A 61 -17.79 -25.38 2.10
N PRO A 62 -16.72 -24.80 1.54
CA PRO A 62 -15.61 -24.22 2.31
C PRO A 62 -16.06 -23.21 3.38
N LEU A 63 -17.14 -22.46 3.13
CA LEU A 63 -17.72 -21.50 4.07
C LEU A 63 -18.43 -22.14 5.27
N LYS A 64 -18.51 -23.48 5.33
CA LYS A 64 -18.99 -24.24 6.50
C LYS A 64 -17.87 -24.91 7.27
N THR A 65 -16.63 -24.75 6.83
CA THR A 65 -15.44 -25.30 7.49
C THR A 65 -14.79 -24.27 8.40
N ASP A 66 -13.72 -24.67 9.08
CA ASP A 66 -12.92 -23.77 9.93
C ASP A 66 -12.27 -22.60 9.15
N LEU A 67 -12.17 -22.73 7.81
CA LEU A 67 -11.68 -21.67 6.93
C LEU A 67 -12.67 -20.51 6.75
N ARG A 68 -13.91 -20.67 7.22
CA ARG A 68 -15.00 -19.73 6.98
C ARG A 68 -14.62 -18.27 7.28
N SER A 69 -14.06 -17.99 8.47
CA SER A 69 -13.75 -16.62 8.87
C SER A 69 -12.79 -15.93 7.91
N TYR A 70 -11.74 -16.66 7.49
CA TYR A 70 -10.74 -16.17 6.55
C TYR A 70 -11.34 -15.93 5.16
N ILE A 71 -12.11 -16.90 4.66
CA ILE A 71 -12.72 -16.78 3.33
C ILE A 71 -13.76 -15.64 3.31
N GLU A 72 -14.53 -15.45 4.38
CA GLU A 72 -15.51 -14.34 4.46
C GLU A 72 -14.84 -12.97 4.48
N GLU A 73 -13.72 -12.83 5.17
CA GLU A 73 -12.93 -11.61 5.20
C GLU A 73 -12.36 -11.28 3.82
N GLU A 74 -11.74 -12.27 3.16
CA GLU A 74 -11.20 -12.11 1.81
C GLU A 74 -12.28 -11.78 0.77
N ILE A 75 -13.46 -12.39 0.86
CA ILE A 75 -14.59 -12.06 -0.03
C ILE A 75 -15.03 -10.61 0.16
N ARG A 76 -15.08 -10.11 1.40
CA ARG A 76 -15.42 -8.71 1.66
C ARG A 76 -14.35 -7.76 1.13
N SER A 77 -13.07 -8.05 1.40
CA SER A 77 -11.95 -7.28 0.85
C SER A 77 -12.02 -7.23 -0.67
N TYR A 78 -12.32 -8.35 -1.32
CA TYR A 78 -12.52 -8.39 -2.76
C TYR A 78 -13.70 -7.53 -3.25
N GLN A 79 -14.82 -7.48 -2.52
CA GLN A 79 -15.92 -6.58 -2.86
C GLN A 79 -15.50 -5.10 -2.75
N ASP A 80 -14.72 -4.75 -1.73
CA ASP A 80 -14.18 -3.41 -1.56
C ASP A 80 -13.19 -3.07 -2.68
N ASP A 81 -12.28 -3.98 -3.02
CA ASP A 81 -11.33 -3.85 -4.12
C ASP A 81 -12.02 -3.70 -5.49
N LEU A 82 -13.13 -4.40 -5.70
CA LEU A 82 -13.98 -4.23 -6.88
C LEU A 82 -14.59 -2.83 -6.93
N ASN A 83 -15.11 -2.33 -5.81
CA ASN A 83 -15.71 -1.00 -5.71
C ASN A 83 -14.68 0.12 -5.91
N ASP A 84 -13.46 -0.08 -5.40
CA ASP A 84 -12.30 0.79 -5.61
C ASP A 84 -11.77 0.76 -7.05
N GLY A 85 -12.23 -0.20 -7.86
CA GLY A 85 -11.79 -0.34 -9.25
C GLY A 85 -10.39 -0.94 -9.40
N LYS A 86 -9.90 -1.65 -8.38
CA LYS A 86 -8.61 -2.35 -8.43
C LYS A 86 -8.61 -3.54 -9.41
N GLU A 87 -9.78 -3.99 -9.83
CA GLU A 87 -9.89 -5.01 -10.89
C GLU A 87 -10.01 -4.44 -12.31
N THR A 88 -9.87 -3.11 -12.46
CA THR A 88 -9.82 -2.49 -13.79
C THR A 88 -8.54 -2.89 -14.52
N LYS A 89 -8.62 -2.98 -15.86
CA LYS A 89 -7.46 -3.29 -16.71
C LYS A 89 -6.26 -2.38 -16.41
N LYS A 90 -6.53 -1.08 -16.19
CA LYS A 90 -5.52 -0.08 -15.85
C LYS A 90 -4.81 -0.41 -14.54
N TRP A 91 -5.55 -0.71 -13.47
CA TRP A 91 -4.93 -1.05 -12.18
C TRP A 91 -4.12 -2.34 -12.24
N ARG A 92 -4.59 -3.36 -12.98
CA ARG A 92 -3.84 -4.60 -13.19
C ARG A 92 -2.53 -4.36 -13.93
N GLU A 93 -2.54 -3.52 -14.96
CA GLU A 93 -1.34 -3.13 -15.71
C GLU A 93 -0.37 -2.35 -14.82
N GLU A 94 -0.86 -1.38 -14.04
CA GLU A 94 -0.07 -0.61 -13.09
C GLU A 94 0.50 -1.48 -11.95
N ALA A 95 -0.24 -2.48 -11.47
CA ALA A 95 0.23 -3.41 -10.44
C ALA A 95 1.32 -4.36 -10.96
N ILE A 96 1.17 -4.85 -12.20
CA ILE A 96 2.21 -5.66 -12.86
C ILE A 96 3.47 -4.81 -13.06
N GLN A 97 3.31 -3.59 -13.57
CA GLN A 97 4.42 -2.66 -13.78
C GLN A 97 5.14 -2.32 -12.46
N ALA A 98 4.41 -2.01 -11.40
CA ALA A 98 4.97 -1.77 -10.07
C ALA A 98 5.67 -3.01 -9.48
N GLY A 99 5.16 -4.21 -9.79
CA GLY A 99 5.83 -5.47 -9.45
C GLY A 99 7.15 -5.65 -10.19
N GLN A 100 7.19 -5.32 -11.48
CA GLN A 100 8.40 -5.33 -12.29
C GLN A 100 9.42 -4.28 -11.82
N GLU A 101 8.97 -3.09 -11.45
CA GLU A 101 9.82 -2.00 -10.92
C GLU A 101 10.40 -2.30 -9.53
N ARG A 102 9.68 -3.07 -8.70
CA ARG A 102 10.23 -3.63 -7.47
C ARG A 102 11.25 -4.73 -7.74
N ALA A 103 10.94 -5.63 -8.67
CA ALA A 103 11.84 -6.72 -9.03
C ALA A 103 13.13 -6.24 -9.73
N SER A 104 13.07 -5.10 -10.44
CA SER A 104 14.22 -4.49 -11.10
C SER A 104 15.09 -3.63 -10.17
N GLY A 105 14.71 -3.48 -8.89
CA GLY A 105 15.51 -2.74 -7.90
C GLY A 105 15.43 -1.21 -8.01
N VAL A 106 14.73 -0.68 -9.01
CA VAL A 106 14.61 0.78 -9.26
C VAL A 106 13.95 1.50 -8.09
N TRP A 107 13.01 0.85 -7.40
CA TRP A 107 12.41 1.40 -6.18
C TRP A 107 13.42 1.52 -5.02
N ALA A 108 14.32 0.54 -4.88
CA ALA A 108 15.36 0.57 -3.85
C ALA A 108 16.40 1.66 -4.15
N GLU A 109 16.81 1.79 -5.43
CA GLU A 109 17.70 2.86 -5.88
C GLU A 109 17.08 4.25 -5.70
N TRP A 110 15.78 4.40 -5.97
CA TRP A 110 15.05 5.64 -5.72
C TRP A 110 14.94 5.95 -4.21
N GLN A 111 14.65 4.95 -3.38
CA GLN A 111 14.62 5.14 -1.92
C GLN A 111 16.00 5.48 -1.33
N ASP A 112 17.06 4.85 -1.83
CA ASP A 112 18.43 5.14 -1.39
C ASP A 112 18.84 6.55 -1.83
N LYS A 113 18.45 6.99 -3.03
CA LYS A 113 18.69 8.37 -3.49
C LYS A 113 17.91 9.42 -2.70
N ILE A 114 16.64 9.14 -2.37
CA ILE A 114 15.84 10.00 -1.48
C ILE A 114 16.48 10.08 -0.09
N ARG A 115 16.94 8.93 0.44
CA ARG A 115 17.62 8.87 1.74
C ARG A 115 18.91 9.68 1.73
N GLU A 116 19.71 9.56 0.67
CA GLU A 116 20.96 10.29 0.48
C GLU A 116 20.73 11.81 0.34
N ASP A 117 19.72 12.24 -0.43
CA ASP A 117 19.33 13.65 -0.56
C ASP A 117 18.86 14.25 0.78
N ASP A 118 18.12 13.50 1.59
CA ASP A 118 17.66 13.96 2.90
C ASP A 118 18.76 13.90 3.97
N TRP A 119 19.77 13.03 3.81
CA TRP A 119 20.98 13.06 4.63
C TRP A 119 21.87 14.27 4.30
N CYS A 120 22.09 14.57 3.01
CA CYS A 120 22.87 15.72 2.54
C CYS A 120 22.26 17.08 2.94
N LYS A 121 20.94 17.17 3.11
CA LYS A 121 20.28 18.39 3.60
C LYS A 121 20.52 18.65 5.08
N ARG A 122 20.82 17.61 5.88
CA ARG A 122 21.05 17.76 7.32
C ARG A 122 22.39 18.44 7.59
N GLU A 123 23.44 18.07 6.86
CA GLU A 123 24.78 18.68 6.98
C GLU A 123 24.85 20.11 6.40
N GLY A 124 24.25 20.35 5.23
CA GLY A 124 24.26 21.69 4.62
C GLY A 124 23.44 22.76 5.38
N SER A 125 22.58 22.34 6.32
CA SER A 125 21.82 23.25 7.18
C SER A 125 22.59 23.70 8.42
N GLU A 126 23.48 22.84 8.94
CA GLU A 126 24.33 23.14 10.08
C GLU A 126 25.46 24.10 9.66
N GLU A 127 26.11 23.85 8.52
CA GLU A 127 27.19 24.68 8.01
C GLU A 127 26.74 26.11 7.68
N LYS A 128 25.59 26.27 7.01
CA LYS A 128 25.01 27.59 6.72
C LYS A 128 24.50 28.32 7.96
N LYS A 129 24.16 27.61 9.03
CA LYS A 129 23.73 28.20 10.30
C LYS A 129 24.92 28.68 11.11
N ILE A 130 26.02 27.93 11.10
CA ILE A 130 27.28 28.32 11.76
C ILE A 130 27.87 29.57 11.08
N GLU A 131 27.91 29.62 9.74
CA GLU A 131 28.49 30.75 9.01
C GLU A 131 27.72 32.08 9.27
N ARG A 132 26.39 32.04 9.29
CA ARG A 132 25.57 33.23 9.62
C ARG A 132 25.72 33.69 11.06
N VAL A 133 25.82 32.77 12.01
CA VAL A 133 26.05 33.10 13.43
C VAL A 133 27.41 33.78 13.59
N THR A 134 28.45 33.29 12.90
CA THR A 134 29.78 33.92 12.96
C THR A 134 29.83 35.30 12.30
N GLU A 135 29.07 35.53 11.22
CA GLU A 135 28.99 36.84 10.55
C GLU A 135 28.18 37.86 11.38
N GLU A 136 27.11 37.42 12.04
CA GLU A 136 26.29 38.25 12.92
C GLU A 136 27.05 38.64 14.20
N GLU A 137 27.75 37.68 14.82
CA GLU A 137 28.63 37.94 15.97
C GLU A 137 29.80 38.87 15.61
N ALA A 138 30.41 38.71 14.43
CA ALA A 138 31.46 39.62 13.95
C ALA A 138 30.92 41.04 13.71
N ARG A 139 29.70 41.17 13.19
CA ARG A 139 29.05 42.47 12.94
C ARG A 139 28.68 43.19 14.23
N ASP A 140 28.27 42.46 15.26
CA ASP A 140 27.93 43.05 16.56
C ASP A 140 29.18 43.39 17.37
N ALA A 141 30.24 42.58 17.32
CA ALA A 141 31.54 42.94 17.88
C ALA A 141 32.11 44.23 17.25
N ALA A 142 31.97 44.40 15.94
CA ALA A 142 32.39 45.61 15.23
C ALA A 142 31.60 46.87 15.66
N LYS A 143 30.28 46.75 15.89
CA LYS A 143 29.46 47.87 16.38
C LYS A 143 29.84 48.27 17.81
N VAL A 144 30.14 47.30 18.68
CA VAL A 144 30.55 47.56 20.06
C VAL A 144 31.90 48.29 20.08
N ALA A 145 32.88 47.83 19.29
CA ALA A 145 34.20 48.46 19.18
C ALA A 145 34.13 49.92 18.69
N ALA A 146 33.29 50.18 17.68
CA ALA A 146 33.07 51.54 17.16
C ALA A 146 32.46 52.48 18.21
N ASN A 147 31.51 51.97 19.02
CA ASN A 147 30.82 52.78 20.02
C ASN A 147 31.69 53.03 21.28
N THR A 148 32.58 52.10 21.63
CA THR A 148 33.59 52.32 22.67
C THR A 148 34.64 53.34 22.23
N SER A 149 35.09 53.30 20.98
CA SER A 149 36.06 54.27 20.45
C SER A 149 35.48 55.69 20.40
N ALA A 150 34.18 55.83 20.08
CA ALA A 150 33.50 57.13 20.06
C ALA A 150 33.28 57.75 21.45
N LYS A 151 33.15 56.94 22.51
CA LYS A 151 33.03 57.43 23.89
C LYS A 151 34.35 57.90 24.49
N VAL A 152 35.47 57.28 24.13
CA VAL A 152 36.80 57.65 24.62
C VAL A 152 37.25 59.00 24.02
N SER A 153 36.87 59.30 22.78
CA SER A 153 37.23 60.57 22.12
C SER A 153 36.43 61.80 22.58
N LYS A 154 35.45 61.65 23.48
CA LYS A 154 34.55 62.74 23.92
C LYS A 154 34.87 63.25 25.33
N ILE A 155 35.97 62.80 25.93
CA ILE A 155 36.40 63.13 27.31
C ILE A 155 37.77 63.86 27.34
N GLN A 156 38.30 64.29 26.19
CA GLN A 156 39.45 65.21 26.12
C GLN A 156 39.05 66.56 25.56
#